data_AF-A0A1K1T6B7-F1
#
_entry.id   AF-A0A1K1T6B7-F1
#
_cell.length_a   1.000
_cell.length_b   1.000
_cell.length_c   1.000
_cell.angle_alpha   90.00
_cell.angle_beta   90.00
_cell.angle_gamma   90.00
#
_symmetry.space_group_name_H-M   'P 1'
#
loop_
_entity.id
_entity.type
_entity.pdbx_description
1 polymer ?
#
loop_
_entity_poly.entity_id
_entity_poly.type
_entity_poly.pdbx_seq_one_letter_code
_entity_poly.pdbx_strand_id
1 'polypeptide(L)'
;MLTTWDGYVRLGWLVESARLQVTLLTAERTIYRRLHRGLACAFVEDDASGPPAFAEFTLTGGLTDDVRILLGDRLATLVTSVVDAGRLSGAGRLNLVELEEIAGTWAPYRDRVLAPEAGPPRASVGSWARELWTWVAGRDLREAVGALAMTGEGFRRPGEVVWHSFTLPPEMAAAAGVEPELAWATYAEPEARGIVVRARVAGEVRLFAGLDDGSGRWIAFEPGDEADELLADLPLGESAGEPALRFRTGTEE
;
A
#
# COMPACT_ATOMS: atom_id res chain seq x y z
N MET A 1 8.67 16.63 16.20
CA MET A 1 9.36 16.35 17.48
C MET A 1 8.62 15.19 18.13
N LEU A 2 9.19 13.97 18.09
CA LEU A 2 8.58 12.71 18.55
C LEU A 2 8.64 12.58 20.09
N THR A 3 7.96 13.44 20.83
CA THR A 3 7.92 13.37 22.31
C THR A 3 7.02 12.26 22.87
N THR A 4 6.23 11.61 22.01
CA THR A 4 5.15 10.71 22.41
C THR A 4 5.60 9.25 22.60
N TRP A 5 6.76 8.86 22.07
CA TRP A 5 7.14 7.46 21.93
C TRP A 5 8.35 7.10 22.78
N ASP A 6 8.20 6.12 23.67
CA ASP A 6 9.30 5.57 24.50
C ASP A 6 10.06 4.42 23.81
N GLY A 7 9.55 4.00 22.65
CA GLY A 7 10.09 2.96 21.78
C GLY A 7 9.70 1.54 22.18
N TYR A 8 8.91 1.32 23.24
CA TYR A 8 8.52 -0.03 23.63
C TYR A 8 7.44 -0.59 22.71
N VAL A 9 7.70 -1.80 22.20
CA VAL A 9 6.79 -2.52 21.32
C VAL A 9 6.39 -3.84 21.95
N ARG A 10 5.10 -4.14 21.90
CA ARG A 10 4.52 -5.43 22.25
C ARG A 10 4.00 -6.12 21.00
N LEU A 11 4.27 -7.42 20.90
CA LEU A 11 3.74 -8.30 19.88
C LEU A 11 2.73 -9.28 20.49
N GLY A 12 1.61 -9.48 19.80
CA GLY A 12 0.63 -10.52 20.09
C GLY A 12 0.38 -11.36 18.84
N TRP A 13 0.52 -12.68 18.96
CA TRP A 13 0.26 -13.62 17.87
C TRP A 13 -0.96 -14.48 18.19
N LEU A 14 -2.02 -14.30 17.39
CA LEU A 14 -3.30 -14.98 17.51
C LEU A 14 -3.35 -16.14 16.51
N VAL A 15 -2.76 -17.27 16.90
CA VAL A 15 -2.54 -18.46 16.06
C VAL A 15 -3.79 -18.89 15.31
N GLU A 16 -4.93 -19.01 15.98
CA GLU A 16 -6.18 -19.52 15.40
C GLU A 16 -6.71 -18.67 14.24
N SER A 17 -6.40 -17.38 14.26
CA SER A 17 -6.84 -16.42 13.23
C SER A 17 -5.71 -16.00 12.28
N ALA A 18 -4.51 -16.55 12.48
CA ALA A 18 -3.27 -16.13 11.83
C ALA A 18 -3.05 -14.60 11.87
N ARG A 19 -3.35 -13.96 13.01
CA ARG A 19 -3.24 -12.50 13.18
C ARG A 19 -2.09 -12.10 14.06
N LEU A 20 -1.27 -11.18 13.57
CA LEU A 20 -0.22 -10.50 14.30
C LEU A 20 -0.71 -9.12 14.72
N GLN A 21 -0.51 -8.78 15.98
CA GLN A 21 -0.74 -7.45 16.53
C GLN A 21 0.58 -6.86 17.01
N VAL A 22 0.91 -5.68 16.52
CA VAL A 22 2.06 -4.88 16.92
C VAL A 22 1.54 -3.64 17.63
N THR A 23 1.96 -3.42 18.86
CA THR A 23 1.51 -2.27 19.67
C THR A 23 2.71 -1.49 20.15
N LEU A 24 2.82 -0.24 19.70
CA LEU A 24 3.67 0.79 20.29
C LEU A 24 2.90 1.40 21.46
N LEU A 25 3.49 1.36 22.66
CA LEU A 25 2.81 1.87 23.85
C LEU A 25 2.72 3.40 23.78
N THR A 26 1.51 3.92 23.96
CA THR A 26 1.24 5.36 24.04
C THR A 26 0.05 5.59 24.97
N ALA A 27 0.04 6.76 25.63
CA ALA A 27 -1.09 7.23 26.42
C ALA A 27 -2.01 8.16 25.62
N GLU A 28 -1.59 8.57 24.43
CA GLU A 28 -2.31 9.50 23.58
C GLU A 28 -3.50 8.83 22.89
N ARG A 29 -4.49 9.64 22.51
CA ARG A 29 -5.67 9.16 21.78
C ARG A 29 -5.29 8.70 20.39
N THR A 30 -5.79 7.54 19.99
CA THR A 30 -5.53 6.96 18.66
C THR A 30 -6.79 6.81 17.82
N ILE A 31 -6.68 7.02 16.51
CA ILE A 31 -7.73 6.71 15.53
C ILE A 31 -7.40 5.36 14.88
N TYR A 32 -8.27 4.38 15.06
CA TYR A 32 -8.15 3.05 14.44
C TYR A 32 -8.96 2.96 13.16
N ARG A 33 -8.38 2.40 12.09
CA ARG A 33 -9.12 2.00 10.88
C ARG A 33 -8.60 0.69 10.31
N ARG A 34 -9.51 -0.04 9.66
CA ARG A 34 -9.15 -1.13 8.76
C ARG A 34 -8.88 -0.56 7.38
N LEU A 35 -7.69 -0.84 6.85
CA LEU A 35 -7.24 -0.28 5.58
C LEU A 35 -7.69 -1.17 4.41
N HIS A 36 -7.47 -2.47 4.55
CA HIS A 36 -7.93 -3.49 3.61
C HIS A 36 -8.04 -4.85 4.31
N ARG A 37 -8.32 -5.90 3.54
CA ARG A 37 -8.36 -7.26 4.06
C ARG A 37 -6.96 -7.63 4.58
N GLY A 38 -6.88 -7.94 5.87
CA GLY A 38 -5.63 -8.37 6.51
C GLY A 38 -4.69 -7.26 6.94
N LEU A 39 -5.08 -5.98 6.84
CA LEU A 39 -4.31 -4.87 7.41
C LEU A 39 -5.24 -3.87 8.12
N ALA A 40 -4.96 -3.62 9.38
CA ALA A 40 -5.55 -2.53 10.14
C ALA A 40 -4.49 -1.82 10.95
N CYS A 41 -4.71 -0.55 11.26
CA CYS A 41 -3.77 0.22 12.08
C CYS A 41 -4.48 1.30 12.88
N ALA A 42 -3.76 1.84 13.87
CA ALA A 42 -4.16 3.05 14.57
C ALA A 42 -2.99 4.02 14.66
N PHE A 43 -3.27 5.31 14.47
CA PHE A 43 -2.32 6.40 14.63
C PHE A 43 -2.76 7.34 15.75
N VAL A 44 -1.80 7.98 16.42
CA VAL A 44 -2.10 9.04 17.39
C VAL A 44 -2.70 10.23 16.65
N GLU A 45 -3.84 10.74 17.14
CA GLU A 45 -4.65 11.77 16.48
C GLU A 45 -3.85 13.05 16.22
N ASP A 46 -3.05 13.48 17.21
CA ASP A 46 -2.28 14.72 17.17
C ASP A 46 -0.81 14.54 16.73
N ASP A 47 -0.40 13.34 16.29
CA ASP A 47 0.95 13.08 15.77
C ASP A 47 0.94 12.90 14.26
N ALA A 48 0.99 14.02 13.55
CA ALA A 48 1.00 14.06 12.08
C ALA A 48 2.24 13.42 11.43
N SER A 49 3.26 13.09 12.23
CA SER A 49 4.53 12.51 11.76
C SER A 49 4.86 11.16 12.38
N GLY A 50 3.97 10.61 13.20
CA GLY A 50 4.26 9.44 14.03
C GLY A 50 4.14 8.11 13.29
N PRO A 51 4.74 7.05 13.85
CA PRO A 51 4.46 5.67 13.47
C PRO A 51 3.04 5.26 13.92
N PRO A 52 2.52 4.12 13.45
CA PRO A 52 1.27 3.58 13.97
C PRO A 52 1.45 3.16 15.45
N ALA A 53 0.55 3.61 16.33
CA ALA A 53 0.43 3.09 17.69
C ALA A 53 0.09 1.60 17.72
N PHE A 54 -0.66 1.16 16.71
CA PHE A 54 -1.10 -0.22 16.57
C PHE A 54 -1.10 -0.62 15.10
N ALA A 55 -0.64 -1.82 14.80
CA ALA A 55 -0.80 -2.45 13.49
C ALA A 55 -1.25 -3.90 13.67
N GLU A 56 -2.25 -4.32 12.91
CA GLU A 56 -2.73 -5.69 12.83
C GLU A 56 -2.57 -6.22 11.41
N PHE A 57 -1.97 -7.40 11.30
CA PHE A 57 -1.71 -8.09 10.05
C PHE A 57 -2.32 -9.48 10.08
N THR A 58 -2.97 -9.90 9.00
CA THR A 58 -3.29 -11.32 8.76
C THR A 58 -2.17 -11.95 7.95
N LEU A 59 -1.54 -12.99 8.48
CA LEU A 59 -0.38 -13.64 7.88
C LEU A 59 -0.76 -15.02 7.31
N THR A 60 -1.06 -15.09 6.02
CA THR A 60 -1.32 -16.36 5.33
C THR A 60 -0.02 -16.91 4.75
N GLY A 61 0.70 -17.70 5.55
CA GLY A 61 1.99 -18.29 5.12
C GLY A 61 3.24 -17.53 5.56
N GLY A 62 3.14 -16.69 6.59
CA GLY A 62 4.27 -15.92 7.14
C GLY A 62 4.20 -14.43 6.80
N LEU A 63 5.29 -13.70 7.02
CA LEU A 63 5.39 -12.31 6.60
C LEU A 63 5.59 -12.24 5.08
N THR A 64 4.75 -11.44 4.41
CA THR A 64 5.02 -10.98 3.04
C THR A 64 6.06 -9.86 3.08
N ASP A 65 6.67 -9.55 1.93
CA ASP A 65 7.67 -8.48 1.86
C ASP A 65 7.06 -7.11 2.19
N ASP A 66 5.83 -6.84 1.73
CA ASP A 66 5.05 -5.67 2.14
C ASP A 66 4.96 -5.53 3.67
N VAL A 67 4.67 -6.63 4.38
CA VAL A 67 4.57 -6.62 5.84
C VAL A 67 5.95 -6.44 6.49
N ARG A 68 7.01 -7.08 5.97
CA ARG A 68 8.37 -6.88 6.47
C ARG A 68 8.79 -5.41 6.36
N ILE A 69 8.50 -4.79 5.22
CA ILE A 69 8.80 -3.38 4.97
C ILE A 69 8.03 -2.48 5.93
N LEU A 70 6.71 -2.67 6.08
CA LEU A 70 5.89 -1.89 7.04
C LEU A 70 6.39 -2.00 8.47
N LEU A 71 6.96 -3.14 8.85
CA LEU A 71 7.53 -3.34 10.17
C LEU A 71 8.94 -2.74 10.32
N GLY A 72 9.70 -2.63 9.24
CA GLY A 72 11.13 -2.37 9.27
C GLY A 72 11.93 -3.57 9.79
N ASP A 73 13.23 -3.61 9.47
CA ASP A 73 14.12 -4.76 9.69
C ASP A 73 14.08 -5.31 11.12
N ARG A 74 14.10 -4.40 12.11
CA ARG A 74 14.16 -4.75 13.52
C ARG A 74 12.88 -5.44 13.99
N LEU A 75 11.71 -4.88 13.69
CA LEU A 75 10.44 -5.50 14.06
C LEU A 75 10.18 -6.75 13.22
N ALA A 76 10.50 -6.75 11.92
CA ALA A 76 10.35 -7.92 11.08
C ALA A 76 11.13 -9.12 11.64
N THR A 77 12.38 -8.90 12.10
CA THR A 77 13.19 -9.92 12.79
C THR A 77 12.52 -10.40 14.09
N LEU A 78 12.03 -9.46 14.91
CA LEU A 78 11.38 -9.80 16.17
C LEU A 78 10.08 -10.60 15.94
N VAL A 79 9.27 -10.19 14.98
CA VAL A 79 8.02 -10.85 14.59
C VAL A 79 8.31 -12.25 14.06
N THR A 80 9.28 -12.40 13.17
CA THR A 80 9.72 -13.71 12.65
C THR A 80 10.09 -14.62 13.82
N SER A 81 10.84 -14.13 14.79
CA SER A 81 11.19 -14.91 15.99
C SER A 81 9.98 -15.29 16.87
N VAL A 82 8.88 -14.54 16.84
CA VAL A 82 7.65 -14.85 17.58
C VAL A 82 6.82 -15.88 16.83
N VAL A 83 6.58 -15.62 15.53
CA VAL A 83 5.76 -16.45 14.65
C VAL A 83 6.40 -17.82 14.43
N ASP A 84 7.68 -17.88 14.05
CA ASP A 84 8.37 -19.14 13.74
C ASP A 84 8.58 -20.01 14.99
N ALA A 85 8.80 -19.37 16.15
CA ALA A 85 8.91 -20.09 17.42
C ALA A 85 7.55 -20.48 18.01
N GLY A 86 6.43 -20.16 17.35
CA GLY A 86 5.07 -20.43 17.84
C GLY A 86 4.75 -19.72 19.16
N ARG A 87 5.42 -18.60 19.46
CA ARG A 87 5.19 -17.83 20.68
C ARG A 87 3.93 -16.99 20.52
N LEU A 88 3.11 -16.93 21.58
CA LEU A 88 1.88 -16.13 21.58
C LEU A 88 2.15 -14.63 21.75
N SER A 89 3.33 -14.26 22.25
CA SER A 89 3.69 -12.87 22.49
C SER A 89 5.19 -12.64 22.41
N GLY A 90 5.55 -11.37 22.24
CA GLY A 90 6.92 -10.88 22.29
C GLY A 90 6.94 -9.42 22.71
N ALA A 91 8.13 -8.94 23.05
CA ALA A 91 8.35 -7.54 23.33
C ALA A 91 9.72 -7.13 22.80
N GLY A 92 9.85 -5.86 22.45
CA GLY A 92 11.08 -5.27 21.96
C GLY A 92 11.13 -3.79 22.26
N ARG A 93 12.25 -3.19 21.88
CA ARG A 93 12.43 -1.75 21.93
C ARG A 93 13.01 -1.27 20.61
N LEU A 94 12.46 -0.18 20.13
CA LEU A 94 12.93 0.57 18.98
C LEU A 94 13.66 1.83 19.44
N ASN A 95 14.71 2.19 18.73
CA ASN A 95 15.36 3.48 18.86
C ASN A 95 14.65 4.54 18.02
N LEU A 96 15.05 5.81 18.16
CA LEU A 96 14.42 6.92 17.45
C LEU A 96 14.52 6.79 15.92
N VAL A 97 15.68 6.35 15.40
CA VAL A 97 15.88 6.17 13.96
C VAL A 97 14.93 5.11 13.41
N GLU A 98 14.81 3.97 14.11
CA GLU A 98 13.87 2.90 13.73
C GLU A 98 12.40 3.38 13.76
N LEU A 99 12.04 4.23 14.74
CA LEU A 99 10.69 4.81 14.80
C LEU A 99 10.42 5.80 13.64
N GLU A 100 11.40 6.64 13.30
CA GLU A 100 11.31 7.59 12.19
C GLU A 100 11.21 6.86 10.84
N GLU A 101 11.98 5.79 10.65
CA GLU A 101 11.89 4.93 9.46
C GLU A 101 10.50 4.31 9.31
N ILE A 102 9.99 3.69 10.38
CA ILE A 102 8.62 3.13 10.38
C ILE A 102 7.59 4.23 10.10
N ALA A 103 7.73 5.40 10.72
CA ALA A 103 6.81 6.52 10.50
C ALA A 103 6.79 7.01 9.03
N GLY A 104 7.94 7.00 8.35
CA GLY A 104 8.06 7.31 6.93
C GLY A 104 7.37 6.26 6.04
N THR A 105 7.56 4.98 6.35
CA THR A 105 6.92 3.87 5.63
C THR A 105 5.41 3.87 5.74
N TRP A 106 4.88 4.23 6.91
CA TRP A 106 3.44 4.29 7.17
C TRP A 106 2.77 5.59 6.76
N ALA A 107 3.49 6.58 6.25
CA ALA A 107 2.95 7.91 5.95
C ALA A 107 1.67 7.90 5.07
N PRO A 108 1.57 7.11 3.99
CA PRO A 108 0.34 7.08 3.16
C PRO A 108 -0.87 6.54 3.90
N TYR A 109 -0.67 5.54 4.76
CA TYR A 109 -1.73 5.00 5.58
C TYR A 109 -2.13 5.95 6.70
N ARG A 110 -1.16 6.67 7.28
CA ARG A 110 -1.44 7.72 8.29
C ARG A 110 -2.36 8.79 7.73
N ASP A 111 -2.04 9.33 6.56
CA ASP A 111 -2.87 10.34 5.91
C ASP A 111 -4.30 9.82 5.68
N ARG A 112 -4.47 8.57 5.27
CA ARG A 112 -5.79 7.94 5.09
C ARG A 112 -6.54 7.75 6.40
N VAL A 113 -5.87 7.34 7.46
CA VAL A 113 -6.50 7.09 8.77
C VAL A 113 -6.90 8.39 9.45
N LEU A 114 -6.02 9.38 9.41
CA LEU A 114 -6.21 10.68 10.02
C LEU A 114 -7.00 11.66 9.13
N ALA A 115 -7.25 11.32 7.86
CA ALA A 115 -8.04 12.16 6.96
C ALA A 115 -9.42 12.50 7.56
N PRO A 116 -9.82 13.79 7.51
CA PRO A 116 -11.16 14.20 7.92
C PRO A 116 -12.24 13.53 7.05
N GLU A 117 -13.49 13.54 7.51
CA GLU A 117 -14.63 12.89 6.83
C GLU A 117 -14.84 13.36 5.38
N ALA A 118 -14.28 14.51 4.99
CA ALA A 118 -14.23 15.00 3.61
C ALA A 118 -13.48 14.06 2.63
N GLY A 119 -12.74 13.08 3.16
CA GLY A 119 -12.06 12.03 2.40
C GLY A 119 -10.54 12.22 2.38
N PRO A 120 -9.78 11.14 2.12
CA PRO A 120 -8.32 11.22 1.99
C PRO A 120 -7.90 12.06 0.78
N PRO A 121 -6.68 12.63 0.78
CA PRO A 121 -6.10 13.24 -0.42
C PRO A 121 -6.05 12.23 -1.58
N ARG A 122 -6.13 12.73 -2.82
CA ARG A 122 -6.16 11.89 -4.03
C ARG A 122 -4.92 11.00 -4.20
N ALA A 123 -3.79 11.41 -3.64
CA ALA A 123 -2.56 10.63 -3.57
C ALA A 123 -1.77 11.00 -2.31
N SER A 124 -1.13 10.02 -1.67
CA SER A 124 -0.21 10.21 -0.55
C SER A 124 1.04 9.36 -0.73
N VAL A 125 2.18 9.92 -0.31
CA VAL A 125 3.53 9.39 -0.56
C VAL A 125 4.13 8.83 0.72
N GLY A 126 4.77 7.67 0.60
CA GLY A 126 5.52 7.04 1.66
C GLY A 126 6.88 6.57 1.16
N SER A 127 7.80 6.35 2.08
CA SER A 127 9.11 5.77 1.76
C SER A 127 9.21 4.36 2.33
N TRP A 128 9.42 3.38 1.46
CA TRP A 128 9.96 2.10 1.91
C TRP A 128 11.46 2.25 2.08
N ALA A 129 12.08 1.44 2.94
CA ALA A 129 13.54 1.41 3.02
C ALA A 129 14.11 1.12 1.61
N ARG A 130 14.60 2.17 0.92
CA ARG A 130 15.23 2.18 -0.42
C ARG A 130 14.33 2.18 -1.66
N GLU A 131 13.01 2.25 -1.52
CA GLU A 131 12.07 2.35 -2.67
C GLU A 131 10.93 3.33 -2.34
N LEU A 132 10.56 4.20 -3.28
CA LEU A 132 9.45 5.15 -3.08
C LEU A 132 8.14 4.46 -3.42
N TRP A 133 7.13 4.64 -2.57
CA TRP A 133 5.79 4.16 -2.88
C TRP A 133 4.75 5.26 -2.74
N THR A 134 3.72 5.19 -3.57
CA THR A 134 2.56 6.08 -3.44
C THR A 134 1.29 5.25 -3.44
N TRP A 135 0.34 5.70 -2.62
CA TRP A 135 -1.02 5.18 -2.60
C TRP A 135 -1.92 6.11 -3.40
N VAL A 136 -2.75 5.51 -4.24
CA VAL A 136 -3.81 6.21 -4.98
C VAL A 136 -5.09 5.41 -4.83
N ALA A 137 -5.97 5.83 -3.92
CA ALA A 137 -7.38 5.47 -4.00
C ALA A 137 -8.24 6.72 -3.84
N GLY A 138 -8.87 7.09 -4.94
CA GLY A 138 -9.98 8.02 -4.91
C GLY A 138 -11.30 7.29 -4.67
N ARG A 139 -12.28 8.05 -4.20
CA ARG A 139 -13.71 7.74 -4.40
C ARG A 139 -13.95 7.28 -5.86
N ASP A 140 -13.27 7.92 -6.80
CA ASP A 140 -13.33 7.68 -8.24
C ASP A 140 -12.93 6.23 -8.63
N LEU A 141 -11.89 5.64 -8.03
CA LEU A 141 -11.49 4.25 -8.31
C LEU A 141 -12.53 3.25 -7.78
N ARG A 142 -13.07 3.53 -6.59
CA ARG A 142 -14.15 2.73 -6.01
C ARG A 142 -15.43 2.82 -6.83
N GLU A 143 -15.81 4.02 -7.26
CA GLU A 143 -16.98 4.24 -8.10
C GLU A 143 -16.79 3.58 -9.47
N ALA A 144 -15.62 3.69 -10.09
CA ALA A 144 -15.30 3.05 -11.37
C ALA A 144 -15.34 1.52 -11.28
N VAL A 145 -14.73 0.92 -10.24
CA VAL A 145 -14.79 -0.54 -10.02
C VAL A 145 -16.21 -0.99 -9.66
N GLY A 146 -16.96 -0.20 -8.89
CA GLY A 146 -18.37 -0.47 -8.62
C GLY A 146 -19.25 -0.41 -9.87
N ALA A 147 -18.96 0.52 -10.78
CA ALA A 147 -19.65 0.69 -12.05
C ALA A 147 -19.34 -0.43 -13.06
N LEU A 148 -18.15 -1.06 -13.00
CA LEU A 148 -17.82 -2.24 -13.80
C LEU A 148 -18.80 -3.41 -13.57
N ALA A 149 -19.40 -3.50 -12.39
CA ALA A 149 -20.42 -4.52 -12.12
C ALA A 149 -21.67 -4.38 -13.03
N MET A 150 -21.75 -3.31 -13.84
CA MET A 150 -22.88 -3.03 -14.74
C MET A 150 -22.58 -3.12 -16.24
N THR A 151 -21.34 -3.34 -16.70
CA THR A 151 -21.05 -3.34 -18.15
C THR A 151 -20.04 -4.44 -18.53
N GLY A 152 -20.53 -5.48 -19.21
CA GLY A 152 -19.76 -6.69 -19.54
C GLY A 152 -19.09 -6.70 -20.91
N GLU A 153 -19.00 -5.57 -21.62
CA GLU A 153 -18.40 -5.50 -22.95
C GLU A 153 -17.71 -4.14 -23.13
N GLY A 154 -16.42 -4.09 -23.47
CA GLY A 154 -15.84 -2.82 -23.96
C GLY A 154 -14.33 -2.65 -24.05
N PHE A 155 -13.49 -3.54 -23.50
CA PHE A 155 -12.08 -3.14 -23.32
C PHE A 155 -11.16 -3.24 -24.55
N ARG A 156 -11.59 -3.88 -25.65
CA ARG A 156 -10.72 -4.08 -26.84
C ARG A 156 -11.04 -3.20 -28.04
N ARG A 157 -11.92 -2.20 -27.92
CA ARG A 157 -12.16 -1.23 -29.00
C ARG A 157 -11.58 0.14 -28.64
N PRO A 158 -10.69 0.71 -29.47
CA PRO A 158 -10.28 2.10 -29.34
C PRO A 158 -11.52 2.99 -29.54
N GLY A 159 -12.00 3.63 -28.46
CA GLY A 159 -13.14 4.55 -28.51
C GLY A 159 -14.06 4.58 -27.29
N GLU A 160 -14.07 3.55 -26.44
CA GLU A 160 -15.02 3.43 -25.30
C GLU A 160 -14.37 3.39 -23.91
N VAL A 161 -13.04 3.36 -23.82
CA VAL A 161 -12.33 3.30 -22.53
C VAL A 161 -12.26 4.68 -21.88
N VAL A 162 -12.88 4.81 -20.70
CA VAL A 162 -12.76 6.01 -19.86
C VAL A 162 -11.47 5.93 -19.06
N TRP A 163 -10.48 6.71 -19.49
CA TRP A 163 -9.23 6.87 -18.76
C TRP A 163 -9.35 7.94 -17.70
N HIS A 164 -8.85 7.63 -16.52
CA HIS A 164 -8.66 8.56 -15.41
C HIS A 164 -7.18 8.84 -15.24
N SER A 165 -6.79 10.03 -14.78
CA SER A 165 -5.39 10.35 -14.51
C SER A 165 -5.11 10.59 -13.03
N PHE A 166 -3.88 10.33 -12.63
CA PHE A 166 -3.32 10.80 -11.37
C PHE A 166 -1.85 11.17 -11.58
N THR A 167 -1.34 12.03 -10.70
CA THR A 167 0.04 12.49 -10.75
C THR A 167 0.85 11.80 -9.68
N LEU A 168 1.88 11.05 -10.09
CA LEU A 168 2.91 10.56 -9.19
C LEU A 168 3.67 11.76 -8.58
N PRO A 169 4.17 11.61 -7.36
CA PRO A 169 5.13 12.55 -6.78
C PRO A 169 6.33 12.72 -7.72
N PRO A 170 6.83 13.95 -7.96
CA PRO A 170 7.92 14.18 -8.91
C PRO A 170 9.18 13.35 -8.64
N GLU A 171 9.54 13.19 -7.36
CA GLU A 171 10.67 12.37 -6.93
C GLU A 171 10.51 10.89 -7.27
N MET A 172 9.28 10.37 -7.14
CA MET A 172 8.96 8.98 -7.47
C MET A 172 8.96 8.76 -8.99
N ALA A 173 8.34 9.66 -9.75
CA ALA A 173 8.32 9.61 -11.21
C ALA A 173 9.75 9.63 -11.79
N ALA A 174 10.59 10.53 -11.26
CA ALA A 174 12.00 10.62 -11.65
C ALA A 174 12.78 9.34 -11.32
N ALA A 175 12.61 8.79 -10.11
CA ALA A 175 13.26 7.54 -9.71
C ALA A 175 12.76 6.32 -10.51
N ALA A 176 11.51 6.33 -10.95
CA ALA A 176 10.88 5.29 -11.74
C ALA A 176 11.19 5.37 -13.25
N GLY A 177 11.76 6.48 -13.73
CA GLY A 177 12.04 6.70 -15.15
C GLY A 177 10.78 6.90 -16.00
N VAL A 178 9.71 7.47 -15.42
CA VAL A 178 8.43 7.72 -16.12
C VAL A 178 8.00 9.18 -16.01
N GLU A 179 7.10 9.61 -16.90
CA GLU A 179 6.41 10.89 -16.73
C GLU A 179 5.56 10.88 -15.45
N PRO A 180 5.41 12.03 -14.75
CA PRO A 180 4.62 12.07 -13.51
C PRO A 180 3.14 11.77 -13.70
N GLU A 181 2.56 12.06 -14.88
CA GLU A 181 1.16 11.79 -15.14
C GLU A 181 0.96 10.34 -15.58
N LEU A 182 0.23 9.58 -14.77
CA LEU A 182 -0.21 8.23 -15.09
C LEU A 182 -1.71 8.24 -15.42
N ALA A 183 -2.12 7.31 -16.27
CA ALA A 183 -3.52 7.06 -16.56
C ALA A 183 -3.92 5.66 -16.08
N TRP A 184 -5.17 5.46 -15.71
CA TRP A 184 -5.70 4.14 -15.41
C TRP A 184 -7.13 4.01 -15.94
N ALA A 185 -7.51 2.77 -16.21
CA ALA A 185 -8.86 2.41 -16.60
C ALA A 185 -9.20 1.06 -16.00
N THR A 186 -10.49 0.85 -15.77
CA THR A 186 -11.02 -0.43 -15.34
C THR A 186 -11.54 -1.23 -16.52
N TYR A 187 -11.49 -2.56 -16.42
CA TYR A 187 -12.05 -3.46 -17.43
C TYR A 187 -12.86 -4.59 -16.81
N ALA A 188 -13.86 -5.05 -17.55
CA ALA A 188 -14.63 -6.26 -17.27
C ALA A 188 -14.92 -6.99 -18.58
N GLU A 189 -14.31 -8.16 -18.74
CA GLU A 189 -14.56 -9.17 -19.76
C GLU A 189 -15.25 -10.38 -19.08
N PRO A 190 -15.92 -11.28 -19.84
CA PRO A 190 -16.67 -12.40 -19.27
C PRO A 190 -15.89 -13.29 -18.28
N GLU A 191 -14.57 -13.38 -18.43
CA GLU A 191 -13.70 -14.23 -17.60
C GLU A 191 -12.64 -13.44 -16.81
N ALA A 192 -12.56 -12.13 -16.99
CA ALA A 192 -11.51 -11.30 -16.40
C ALA A 192 -12.00 -9.90 -16.07
N ARG A 193 -11.60 -9.38 -14.92
CA ARG A 193 -11.81 -7.98 -14.57
C ARG A 193 -10.55 -7.45 -13.93
N GLY A 194 -10.28 -6.17 -14.09
CA GLY A 194 -9.05 -5.60 -13.59
C GLY A 194 -8.96 -4.10 -13.77
N ILE A 195 -7.78 -3.60 -13.45
CA ILE A 195 -7.37 -2.23 -13.69
C ILE A 195 -6.13 -2.29 -14.56
N VAL A 196 -6.13 -1.57 -15.67
CA VAL A 196 -4.89 -1.29 -16.39
C VAL A 196 -4.37 0.08 -15.93
N VAL A 197 -3.06 0.16 -15.72
CA VAL A 197 -2.37 1.43 -15.50
C VAL A 197 -1.44 1.66 -16.67
N ARG A 198 -1.45 2.89 -17.17
CA ARG A 198 -0.61 3.38 -18.25
C ARG A 198 0.36 4.43 -17.75
N ALA A 199 1.62 4.26 -18.13
CA ALA A 199 2.69 5.22 -17.92
C ALA A 199 3.34 5.62 -19.25
N ARG A 200 4.06 6.74 -19.25
CA ARG A 200 4.93 7.15 -20.35
C ARG A 200 6.38 7.09 -19.92
N VAL A 201 7.25 6.60 -20.81
CA VAL A 201 8.69 6.49 -20.57
C VAL A 201 9.32 7.88 -20.53
N ALA A 202 10.13 8.15 -19.51
CA ALA A 202 10.98 9.33 -19.42
C ALA A 202 12.48 8.99 -19.26
N GLY A 203 12.81 7.73 -19.03
CA GLY A 203 14.16 7.23 -18.81
C GLY A 203 14.22 5.71 -18.67
N GLU A 204 15.19 5.21 -17.90
CA GLU A 204 15.25 3.78 -17.57
C GLU A 204 14.12 3.41 -16.61
N VAL A 205 13.20 2.57 -17.09
CA VAL A 205 11.94 2.26 -16.39
C VAL A 205 12.19 1.28 -15.25
N ARG A 206 11.74 1.66 -14.05
CA ARG A 206 11.87 0.89 -12.81
C ARG A 206 10.58 0.90 -11.99
N LEU A 207 9.42 0.99 -12.67
CA LEU A 207 8.13 1.13 -12.02
C LEU A 207 7.41 -0.22 -11.92
N PHE A 208 6.79 -0.46 -10.76
CA PHE A 208 5.85 -1.55 -10.55
C PHE A 208 4.53 -0.99 -10.02
N ALA A 209 3.42 -1.63 -10.38
CA ALA A 209 2.10 -1.36 -9.81
C ALA A 209 1.55 -2.58 -9.07
N GLY A 210 0.72 -2.34 -8.07
CA GLY A 210 0.05 -3.38 -7.31
C GLY A 210 -1.28 -2.88 -6.75
N LEU A 211 -2.10 -3.82 -6.29
CA LEU A 211 -3.32 -3.51 -5.54
C LEU A 211 -3.03 -3.53 -4.04
N ASP A 212 -3.64 -2.62 -3.29
CA ASP A 212 -3.65 -2.59 -1.82
C ASP A 212 -4.72 -3.55 -1.26
N ASP A 213 -4.70 -4.81 -1.72
CA ASP A 213 -5.70 -5.82 -1.38
C ASP A 213 -5.19 -6.89 -0.39
N GLY A 214 -3.92 -6.79 0.01
CA GLY A 214 -3.22 -7.74 0.87
C GLY A 214 -2.58 -8.92 0.13
N SER A 215 -2.64 -8.97 -1.21
CA SER A 215 -1.98 -10.02 -2.00
C SER A 215 -0.46 -9.94 -2.00
N GLY A 216 0.10 -8.75 -1.75
CA GLY A 216 1.54 -8.48 -1.89
C GLY A 216 2.05 -8.61 -3.33
N ARG A 217 1.16 -8.65 -4.32
CA ARG A 217 1.54 -8.83 -5.72
C ARG A 217 1.93 -7.50 -6.35
N TRP A 218 3.10 -7.51 -6.98
CA TRP A 218 3.66 -6.41 -7.76
C TRP A 218 3.77 -6.83 -9.24
N ILE A 219 3.35 -5.95 -10.14
CA ILE A 219 3.36 -6.14 -11.58
C ILE A 219 4.30 -5.12 -12.20
N ALA A 220 5.28 -5.59 -12.97
CA ALA A 220 6.15 -4.74 -13.75
C ALA A 220 5.35 -4.07 -14.88
N PHE A 221 5.75 -2.86 -15.24
CA PHE A 221 5.23 -2.21 -16.43
C PHE A 221 5.89 -2.79 -17.68
N GLU A 222 5.09 -3.22 -18.65
CA GLU A 222 5.53 -3.78 -19.92
C GLU A 222 5.27 -2.78 -21.07
N PRO A 223 6.05 -2.82 -22.17
CA PRO A 223 5.80 -1.97 -23.33
C PRO A 223 4.38 -2.13 -23.90
N GLY A 224 3.72 -1.00 -24.16
CA GLY A 224 2.40 -0.93 -24.78
C GLY A 224 2.43 -0.98 -26.31
N ASP A 225 1.31 -0.60 -26.93
CA ASP A 225 1.16 -0.58 -28.39
C ASP A 225 1.76 0.70 -29.02
N GLU A 226 1.77 1.80 -28.27
CA GLU A 226 2.37 3.06 -28.70
C GLU A 226 3.86 3.16 -28.33
N ALA A 227 4.62 3.92 -29.13
CA ALA A 227 5.99 4.27 -28.78
C ALA A 227 6.00 5.04 -27.45
N ASP A 228 6.90 4.65 -26.54
CA ASP A 228 7.06 5.22 -25.20
C ASP A 228 5.88 4.96 -24.23
N GLU A 229 4.94 4.09 -24.58
CA GLU A 229 3.86 3.64 -23.70
C GLU A 229 4.27 2.42 -22.88
N LEU A 230 3.87 2.41 -21.61
CA LEU A 230 3.98 1.26 -20.73
C LEU A 230 2.62 0.94 -20.11
N LEU A 231 2.34 -0.34 -19.93
CA LEU A 231 1.11 -0.85 -19.35
C LEU A 231 1.40 -1.82 -18.20
N ALA A 232 0.59 -1.75 -17.15
CA ALA A 232 0.53 -2.74 -16.09
C ALA A 232 -0.92 -3.21 -15.92
N ASP A 233 -1.16 -4.51 -16.11
CA ASP A 233 -2.46 -5.13 -15.90
C ASP A 233 -2.56 -5.68 -14.48
N LEU A 234 -3.54 -5.20 -13.73
CA LEU A 234 -3.82 -5.54 -12.33
C LEU A 234 -5.16 -6.28 -12.23
N PRO A 235 -5.16 -7.63 -12.26
CA PRO A 235 -6.38 -8.41 -12.18
C PRO A 235 -7.08 -8.22 -10.83
N LEU A 236 -8.39 -7.95 -10.86
CA LEU A 236 -9.23 -7.82 -9.67
C LEU A 236 -9.83 -9.18 -9.30
N GLY A 237 -9.27 -9.83 -8.27
CA GLY A 237 -9.82 -11.08 -7.75
C GLY A 237 -11.26 -10.94 -7.22
N GLU A 238 -11.98 -12.06 -7.09
CA GLU A 238 -13.37 -12.09 -6.58
C GLU A 238 -13.54 -11.48 -5.19
N SER A 239 -12.45 -11.43 -4.41
CA SER A 239 -12.43 -10.91 -3.03
C SER A 239 -11.53 -9.69 -2.82
N ALA A 240 -11.16 -9.00 -3.91
CA ALA A 240 -10.50 -7.70 -3.81
C ALA A 240 -11.40 -6.76 -2.98
N GLY A 241 -10.88 -6.25 -1.88
CA GLY A 241 -11.60 -5.31 -1.00
C GLY A 241 -11.81 -3.96 -1.68
N GLU A 242 -11.77 -2.86 -0.92
CA GLU A 242 -11.71 -1.54 -1.55
C GLU A 242 -10.42 -1.43 -2.38
N PRO A 243 -10.49 -1.26 -3.72
CA PRO A 243 -9.30 -1.24 -4.55
C PRO A 243 -8.56 0.08 -4.32
N ALA A 244 -7.27 -0.02 -4.03
CA ALA A 244 -6.34 1.10 -4.13
C ALA A 244 -5.14 0.67 -4.96
N LEU A 245 -4.62 1.60 -5.75
CA LEU A 245 -3.38 1.40 -6.49
C LEU A 245 -2.21 1.75 -5.60
N ARG A 246 -1.17 0.93 -5.66
CA ARG A 246 0.12 1.17 -5.07
C ARG A 246 1.16 1.10 -6.17
N PHE A 247 2.19 1.93 -6.03
CA PHE A 247 3.32 1.95 -6.95
C PHE A 247 4.60 1.78 -6.15
N ARG A 248 5.63 1.17 -6.74
CA ARG A 248 6.98 1.17 -6.17
C ARG A 248 8.02 1.32 -7.27
N THR A 249 9.17 1.88 -6.91
CA THR A 249 10.38 1.89 -7.74
C THR A 249 11.24 0.67 -7.41
N GLY A 250 11.81 -0.07 -8.35
CA GLY A 250 12.72 -1.18 -8.02
C GLY A 250 13.43 -1.78 -9.24
N THR A 251 14.30 -2.76 -8.99
CA THR A 251 14.84 -3.64 -10.04
C THR A 251 14.18 -5.00 -9.90
N GLU A 252 13.81 -5.66 -11.00
CA GLU A 252 13.29 -7.04 -10.94
C GLU A 252 14.22 -7.92 -10.10
N GLU A 253 13.70 -8.51 -9.02
CA GLU A 253 14.35 -9.59 -8.27
C GLU A 253 13.67 -10.93 -8.57
#